data_AF-A0A949TAP0-F1
#
_entry.id   AF-A0A949TAP0-F1
#
_cell.length_a   1.000
_cell.length_b   1.000
_cell.length_c   1.000
_cell.angle_alpha   90.00
_cell.angle_beta   90.00
_cell.angle_gamma   90.00
#
_symmetry.space_group_name_H-M   'P 1'
#
loop_
_entity.id
_entity.type
_entity.pdbx_description
1 polymer ?
#
loop_
_entity_poly.entity_id
_entity_poly.type
_entity_poly.pdbx_seq_one_letter_code
_entity_poly.pdbx_strand_id
1 'polypeptide(L)'
;MNQKQIQKKLLAYAYIEKWRKILFKTEPINQKNVAELIEKSYRILDLAEPKIIFCQSPLEAHKHLSEIQPSISDYIRLKGDLISRLDFKLLLKIRCYHAIYPQISTMLFFEAETFLNVAARIYEVLEDCLESQHLWKMIDSELMASSLYDNDLYIEGLKCYCNYEIWNILKPLAEQCPYILSFTDFCIVINRPFELHLDKTNCLHAEGKPAVIFADGFKIYSYHGTTIPEKYGRFQYSQWQTQWLLEENDEDLRMVLIRGIGYERLKQELPEYNCNNWQDCKNLISDILYNLDLFFRLNCLRKPYSSTSNQTYENYHKLTKTRPIQVPKEVSEIDLRGMQIAPNLIILSFKDTVREFDCPEWMQGNYITPDNCAIPIFYGIHKELYYVFGYEEGFSREEKEFSEIWYASEKSEPQICASSLTNLLLTIIECYQTGAYEIGMDEDTGIPYIKQDISKLETIFRKFNPEYLDVWQEIWKAA
;
A
#
# COMPACT_ATOMS: atom_id res chain seq x y z
N MET A 1 -16.61 -3.23 21.08
CA MET A 1 -17.54 -3.31 19.93
C MET A 1 -18.76 -4.13 20.36
N ASN A 2 -19.99 -3.80 19.94
CA ASN A 2 -21.13 -4.68 20.26
C ASN A 2 -21.23 -5.86 19.25
N GLN A 3 -21.89 -6.95 19.63
CA GLN A 3 -22.01 -8.17 18.82
C GLN A 3 -22.56 -7.91 17.40
N LYS A 4 -23.48 -6.95 17.27
CA LYS A 4 -24.07 -6.52 16.00
C LYS A 4 -23.03 -5.88 15.05
N GLN A 5 -22.06 -5.16 15.60
CA GLN A 5 -20.99 -4.52 14.82
C GLN A 5 -19.95 -5.55 14.35
N ILE A 6 -19.65 -6.57 15.17
CA ILE A 6 -18.81 -7.72 14.79
C ILE A 6 -19.44 -8.47 13.61
N GLN A 7 -20.73 -8.81 13.70
CA GLN A 7 -21.45 -9.51 12.62
C GLN A 7 -21.44 -8.73 11.30
N LYS A 8 -21.64 -7.41 11.35
CA LYS A 8 -21.57 -6.55 10.16
C LYS A 8 -20.16 -6.53 9.54
N LYS A 9 -19.12 -6.50 10.36
CA LYS A 9 -17.74 -6.56 9.90
C LYS A 9 -17.45 -7.90 9.21
N LEU A 10 -17.83 -9.02 9.82
CA LEU A 10 -17.68 -10.36 9.25
C LEU A 10 -18.42 -10.52 7.92
N LEU A 11 -19.64 -9.96 7.81
CA LEU A 11 -20.38 -9.96 6.54
C LEU A 11 -19.65 -9.17 5.45
N ALA A 12 -19.13 -7.98 5.78
CA ALA A 12 -18.34 -7.18 4.83
C ALA A 12 -17.06 -7.93 4.39
N TYR A 13 -16.34 -8.59 5.31
CA TYR A 13 -15.21 -9.45 4.95
C TYR A 13 -15.60 -10.58 3.99
N ALA A 14 -16.75 -11.23 4.20
CA ALA A 14 -17.21 -12.29 3.30
C ALA A 14 -17.46 -11.78 1.86
N TYR A 15 -17.96 -10.55 1.71
CA TYR A 15 -18.14 -9.93 0.40
C TYR A 15 -16.83 -9.47 -0.23
N ILE A 16 -15.87 -8.99 0.56
CA ILE A 16 -14.49 -8.74 0.10
C ILE A 16 -13.88 -10.01 -0.47
N GLU A 17 -13.89 -11.12 0.29
CA GLU A 17 -13.33 -12.39 -0.13
C GLU A 17 -14.02 -12.97 -1.37
N LYS A 18 -15.34 -12.75 -1.48
CA LYS A 18 -16.09 -13.09 -2.69
C LYS A 18 -15.58 -12.32 -3.90
N TRP A 19 -15.48 -10.99 -3.80
CA TRP A 19 -15.09 -10.14 -4.93
C TRP A 19 -13.61 -10.28 -5.29
N ARG A 20 -12.71 -10.50 -4.32
CA ARG A 20 -11.31 -10.89 -4.59
C ARG A 20 -11.22 -12.07 -5.55
N LYS A 21 -11.97 -13.14 -5.25
CA LYS A 21 -12.03 -14.36 -6.09
C LYS A 21 -12.64 -14.13 -7.46
N ILE A 22 -13.35 -13.04 -7.68
CA ILE A 22 -13.96 -12.68 -8.97
C ILE A 22 -13.01 -11.79 -9.77
N LEU A 23 -12.44 -10.78 -9.13
CA LEU A 23 -11.59 -9.78 -9.77
C LEU A 23 -10.28 -10.40 -10.24
N PHE A 24 -9.66 -11.25 -9.42
CA PHE A 24 -8.37 -11.90 -9.73
C PHE A 24 -8.49 -13.24 -10.46
N LYS A 25 -9.65 -13.54 -11.06
CA LYS A 25 -9.79 -14.70 -11.96
C LYS A 25 -8.91 -14.55 -13.19
N THR A 26 -8.33 -15.66 -13.62
CA THR A 26 -7.49 -15.75 -14.82
C THR A 26 -8.16 -16.55 -15.95
N GLU A 27 -9.37 -17.07 -15.74
CA GLU A 27 -10.09 -17.72 -16.83
C GLU A 27 -10.45 -16.70 -17.92
N PRO A 28 -10.32 -17.06 -19.22
CA PRO A 28 -10.68 -16.17 -20.31
C PRO A 28 -12.12 -15.68 -20.22
N ILE A 29 -12.35 -14.44 -20.64
CA ILE A 29 -13.69 -13.86 -20.68
C ILE A 29 -14.56 -14.58 -21.72
N ASN A 30 -15.86 -14.70 -21.43
CA ASN A 30 -16.83 -15.14 -22.44
C ASN A 30 -17.18 -13.94 -23.33
N GLN A 31 -16.52 -13.82 -24.47
CA GLN A 31 -16.67 -12.68 -25.39
C GLN A 31 -18.13 -12.45 -25.82
N LYS A 32 -18.90 -13.52 -26.06
CA LYS A 32 -20.31 -13.41 -26.44
C LYS A 32 -21.15 -12.78 -25.31
N ASN A 33 -21.01 -13.31 -24.10
CA ASN A 33 -21.74 -12.77 -22.95
C ASN A 33 -21.33 -11.33 -22.65
N VAL A 34 -20.04 -11.01 -22.74
CA VAL A 34 -19.53 -9.65 -22.50
C VAL A 34 -20.05 -8.67 -23.55
N ALA A 35 -20.08 -9.07 -24.83
CA ALA A 35 -20.65 -8.24 -25.90
C ALA A 35 -22.13 -7.91 -25.63
N GLU A 36 -22.95 -8.93 -25.31
CA GLU A 36 -24.36 -8.73 -24.98
C GLU A 36 -24.57 -7.80 -23.77
N LEU A 37 -23.68 -7.85 -22.78
CA LEU A 37 -23.73 -6.97 -21.60
C LEU A 37 -23.34 -5.53 -21.96
N ILE A 38 -22.33 -5.32 -22.79
CA ILE A 38 -21.90 -4.00 -23.26
C ILE A 38 -23.01 -3.36 -24.10
N GLU A 39 -23.57 -4.08 -25.07
CA GLU A 39 -24.68 -3.59 -25.90
C GLU A 39 -25.89 -3.17 -25.06
N LYS A 40 -26.28 -3.99 -24.06
CA LYS A 40 -27.34 -3.65 -23.11
C LYS A 40 -26.99 -2.40 -22.28
N SER A 41 -25.74 -2.28 -21.87
CA SER A 41 -25.26 -1.13 -21.08
C SER A 41 -25.35 0.16 -21.88
N TYR A 42 -24.85 0.17 -23.12
CA TYR A 42 -24.95 1.33 -24.01
C TYR A 42 -26.39 1.71 -24.30
N ARG A 43 -27.26 0.73 -24.59
CA ARG A 43 -28.69 0.96 -24.80
C ARG A 43 -29.36 1.59 -23.59
N ILE A 44 -29.09 1.09 -22.38
CA ILE A 44 -29.65 1.64 -21.13
C ILE A 44 -29.15 3.05 -20.87
N LEU A 45 -27.94 3.38 -21.30
CA LEU A 45 -27.36 4.71 -21.16
C LEU A 45 -27.77 5.67 -22.29
N ASP A 46 -28.65 5.24 -23.19
CA ASP A 46 -29.13 6.02 -24.34
C ASP A 46 -28.00 6.37 -25.33
N LEU A 47 -27.02 5.47 -25.47
CA LEU A 47 -25.87 5.58 -26.36
C LEU A 47 -26.06 4.74 -27.63
N ALA A 48 -25.37 5.12 -28.70
CA ALA A 48 -25.29 4.31 -29.91
C ALA A 48 -24.58 2.98 -29.64
N GLU A 49 -24.93 1.93 -30.38
CA GLU A 49 -24.28 0.63 -30.23
C GLU A 49 -22.78 0.72 -30.60
N PRO A 50 -21.87 0.33 -29.71
CA PRO A 50 -20.44 0.50 -29.94
C PRO A 50 -19.87 -0.65 -30.78
N LYS A 51 -18.80 -0.36 -31.54
CA LYS A 51 -17.93 -1.42 -32.05
C LYS A 51 -17.12 -2.02 -30.89
N ILE A 52 -17.26 -3.32 -30.64
CA ILE A 52 -16.53 -4.00 -29.56
C ILE A 52 -15.25 -4.65 -30.10
N ILE A 53 -14.10 -4.31 -29.50
CA ILE A 53 -12.78 -4.81 -29.86
C ILE A 53 -12.24 -5.63 -28.70
N PHE A 54 -12.10 -6.94 -28.88
CA PHE A 54 -11.53 -7.84 -27.89
C PHE A 54 -10.02 -7.99 -28.09
N CYS A 55 -9.25 -7.70 -27.06
CA CYS A 55 -7.79 -7.78 -27.04
C CYS A 55 -7.35 -8.91 -26.09
N GLN A 56 -6.33 -9.68 -26.47
CA GLN A 56 -5.72 -10.71 -25.64
C GLN A 56 -4.86 -10.14 -24.51
N SER A 57 -4.37 -8.92 -24.67
CA SER A 57 -3.49 -8.23 -23.72
C SER A 57 -3.64 -6.71 -23.83
N PRO A 58 -3.13 -5.95 -22.84
CA PRO A 58 -3.05 -4.49 -22.95
C PRO A 58 -2.09 -4.04 -24.06
N LEU A 59 -1.10 -4.84 -24.46
CA LEU A 59 -0.24 -4.52 -25.60
C LEU A 59 -0.99 -4.56 -26.94
N GLU A 60 -1.97 -5.46 -27.08
CA GLU A 60 -2.86 -5.46 -28.25
C GLU A 60 -3.83 -4.27 -28.22
N ALA A 61 -4.35 -3.93 -27.04
CA ALA A 61 -5.17 -2.73 -26.86
C ALA A 61 -4.42 -1.45 -27.24
N HIS A 62 -3.14 -1.33 -26.84
CA HIS A 62 -2.26 -0.22 -27.20
C HIS A 62 -2.19 -0.01 -28.72
N LYS A 63 -2.01 -1.09 -29.50
CA LYS A 63 -1.95 -1.01 -30.97
C LYS A 63 -3.23 -0.42 -31.55
N HIS A 64 -4.39 -0.88 -31.08
CA HIS A 64 -5.67 -0.35 -31.52
C HIS A 64 -5.88 1.11 -31.10
N LEU A 65 -5.53 1.49 -29.87
CA LEU A 65 -5.64 2.87 -29.41
C LEU A 65 -4.71 3.80 -30.20
N SER A 66 -3.51 3.36 -30.53
CA SER A 66 -2.54 4.11 -31.33
C SER A 66 -3.03 4.35 -32.76
N GLU A 67 -3.81 3.41 -33.33
CA GLU A 67 -4.43 3.56 -34.65
C GLU A 67 -5.68 4.44 -34.62
N ILE A 68 -6.51 4.31 -33.58
CA ILE A 68 -7.79 5.02 -33.47
C ILE A 68 -7.59 6.47 -33.02
N GLN A 69 -6.65 6.70 -32.09
CA GLN A 69 -6.36 7.99 -31.46
C GLN A 69 -7.63 8.68 -30.93
N PRO A 70 -8.34 8.06 -29.97
CA PRO A 70 -9.65 8.56 -29.54
C PRO A 70 -9.56 9.90 -28.79
N SER A 71 -10.60 10.72 -28.91
CA SER A 71 -10.72 11.95 -28.12
C SER A 71 -11.08 11.63 -26.67
N ILE A 72 -10.50 12.39 -25.74
CA ILE A 72 -10.84 12.33 -24.31
C ILE A 72 -12.32 12.63 -24.07
N SER A 73 -12.94 13.49 -24.90
CA SER A 73 -14.37 13.84 -24.80
C SER A 73 -15.30 12.65 -25.01
N ASP A 74 -14.82 11.61 -25.67
CA ASP A 74 -15.63 10.49 -26.10
C ASP A 74 -15.58 9.35 -25.08
N TYR A 75 -14.71 9.45 -24.05
CA TYR A 75 -14.57 8.44 -23.03
C TYR A 75 -15.79 8.39 -22.10
N ILE A 76 -16.25 7.18 -21.82
CA ILE A 76 -17.43 6.88 -21.00
C ILE A 76 -17.01 6.01 -19.83
N ARG A 77 -17.50 6.34 -18.63
CA ARG A 77 -17.35 5.50 -17.43
C ARG A 77 -18.51 4.52 -17.39
N LEU A 78 -18.48 3.49 -18.24
CA LEU A 78 -19.62 2.59 -18.48
C LEU A 78 -20.22 2.04 -17.18
N LYS A 79 -19.40 1.44 -16.31
CA LYS A 79 -19.85 0.92 -15.01
C LYS A 79 -20.16 2.05 -14.04
N GLY A 80 -19.36 3.13 -14.02
CA GLY A 80 -19.61 4.29 -13.17
C GLY A 80 -20.98 4.93 -13.42
N ASP A 81 -21.35 5.08 -14.69
CA ASP A 81 -22.60 5.68 -15.13
C ASP A 81 -23.78 4.73 -14.88
N LEU A 82 -23.61 3.41 -15.02
CA LEU A 82 -24.59 2.41 -14.58
C LEU A 82 -24.81 2.44 -13.06
N ILE A 83 -23.74 2.56 -12.25
CA ILE A 83 -23.84 2.68 -10.79
C ILE A 83 -24.69 3.90 -10.42
N SER A 84 -24.54 5.02 -11.14
CA SER A 84 -25.35 6.22 -10.90
C SER A 84 -26.86 6.00 -11.12
N ARG A 85 -27.23 5.02 -11.95
CA ARG A 85 -28.63 4.63 -12.24
C ARG A 85 -29.17 3.52 -11.33
N LEU A 86 -28.40 2.99 -10.37
CA LEU A 86 -28.84 1.86 -9.51
C LEU A 86 -30.01 2.20 -8.58
N ASP A 87 -30.05 3.39 -8.00
CA ASP A 87 -31.17 3.99 -7.24
C ASP A 87 -30.58 5.02 -6.25
N PHE A 88 -31.13 6.23 -6.24
CA PHE A 88 -30.61 7.30 -5.39
C PHE A 88 -30.73 7.00 -3.88
N LYS A 89 -31.79 6.33 -3.45
CA LYS A 89 -31.99 5.97 -2.03
C LYS A 89 -31.01 4.89 -1.59
N LEU A 90 -30.68 3.94 -2.47
CA LEU A 90 -29.61 2.97 -2.21
C LEU A 90 -28.26 3.68 -1.98
N LEU A 91 -27.87 4.56 -2.91
CA LEU A 91 -26.59 5.28 -2.83
C LEU A 91 -26.51 6.16 -1.57
N LEU A 92 -27.61 6.82 -1.20
CA LEU A 92 -27.69 7.53 0.09
C LEU A 92 -27.57 6.59 1.29
N LYS A 93 -28.19 5.41 1.25
CA LYS A 93 -28.12 4.44 2.35
C LYS A 93 -26.70 3.91 2.55
N ILE A 94 -25.97 3.66 1.46
CA ILE A 94 -24.55 3.30 1.49
C ILE A 94 -23.74 4.42 2.16
N ARG A 95 -23.89 5.67 1.71
CA ARG A 95 -23.21 6.83 2.31
C ARG A 95 -23.51 6.99 3.81
N CYS A 96 -24.77 6.86 4.21
CA CYS A 96 -25.17 6.93 5.62
C CYS A 96 -24.56 5.78 6.44
N TYR A 97 -24.52 4.57 5.89
CA TYR A 97 -23.90 3.44 6.58
C TYR A 97 -22.39 3.64 6.74
N HIS A 98 -21.71 4.19 5.73
CA HIS A 98 -20.30 4.57 5.83
C HIS A 98 -20.05 5.61 6.93
N ALA A 99 -20.93 6.58 7.10
CA ALA A 99 -20.86 7.53 8.20
C ALA A 99 -21.06 6.88 9.58
N ILE A 100 -21.92 5.86 9.68
CA ILE A 100 -22.19 5.15 10.95
C ILE A 100 -21.09 4.13 11.27
N TYR A 101 -20.52 3.49 10.24
CA TYR A 101 -19.52 2.43 10.35
C TYR A 101 -18.26 2.77 9.53
N PRO A 102 -17.50 3.82 9.92
CA PRO A 102 -16.36 4.30 9.15
C PRO A 102 -15.30 3.20 8.94
N GLN A 103 -15.07 2.33 9.92
CA GLN A 103 -14.14 1.21 9.80
C GLN A 103 -14.51 0.23 8.68
N ILE A 104 -15.81 -0.01 8.44
CA ILE A 104 -16.25 -0.89 7.34
C ILE A 104 -16.12 -0.17 6.00
N SER A 105 -16.46 1.13 5.94
CA SER A 105 -16.29 1.95 4.74
C SER A 105 -14.83 1.98 4.29
N THR A 106 -13.93 2.27 5.23
CA THR A 106 -12.48 2.23 5.06
C THR A 106 -12.05 0.86 4.54
N MET A 107 -12.57 -0.22 5.13
CA MET A 107 -12.29 -1.59 4.69
C MET A 107 -12.65 -1.88 3.25
N LEU A 108 -13.86 -1.52 2.84
CA LEU A 108 -14.34 -1.74 1.47
C LEU A 108 -13.59 -0.85 0.47
N PHE A 109 -13.33 0.41 0.82
CA PHE A 109 -12.61 1.34 -0.04
C PHE A 109 -11.18 0.85 -0.36
N PHE A 110 -10.44 0.35 0.62
CA PHE A 110 -9.08 -0.12 0.34
C PHE A 110 -9.01 -1.43 -0.42
N GLU A 111 -10.05 -2.26 -0.30
CA GLU A 111 -10.18 -3.40 -1.19
C GLU A 111 -10.37 -2.95 -2.65
N ALA A 112 -11.09 -1.84 -2.88
CA ALA A 112 -11.15 -1.18 -4.19
C ALA A 112 -9.76 -0.86 -4.72
N GLU A 113 -8.97 -0.19 -3.88
CA GLU A 113 -7.66 0.30 -4.25
C GLU A 113 -6.71 -0.85 -4.52
N THR A 114 -6.85 -1.97 -3.83
CA THR A 114 -6.07 -3.18 -4.11
C THR A 114 -6.25 -3.64 -5.56
N PHE A 115 -7.50 -3.74 -6.03
CA PHE A 115 -7.77 -4.08 -7.43
C PHE A 115 -7.31 -2.98 -8.39
N LEU A 116 -7.56 -1.70 -8.05
CA LEU A 116 -7.12 -0.57 -8.86
C LEU A 116 -5.60 -0.57 -9.05
N ASN A 117 -4.82 -0.79 -7.99
CA ASN A 117 -3.36 -0.84 -8.05
C ASN A 117 -2.87 -1.93 -9.02
N VAL A 118 -3.48 -3.11 -8.98
CA VAL A 118 -3.16 -4.19 -9.92
C VAL A 118 -3.56 -3.81 -11.36
N ALA A 119 -4.75 -3.24 -11.55
CA ALA A 119 -5.24 -2.84 -12.86
C ALA A 119 -4.43 -1.68 -13.46
N ALA A 120 -4.04 -0.70 -12.66
CA ALA A 120 -3.21 0.43 -13.07
C ALA A 120 -1.87 -0.04 -13.62
N ARG A 121 -1.21 -1.03 -12.99
CA ARG A 121 0.02 -1.64 -13.51
C ARG A 121 -0.19 -2.39 -14.84
N ILE A 122 -1.36 -3.00 -15.03
CA ILE A 122 -1.72 -3.62 -16.32
C ILE A 122 -1.90 -2.56 -17.42
N TYR A 123 -2.42 -1.39 -17.04
CA TYR A 123 -2.75 -0.29 -17.94
C TYR A 123 -1.56 0.64 -18.22
N GLU A 124 -0.47 0.55 -17.47
CA GLU A 124 0.74 1.37 -17.61
C GLU A 124 1.29 1.41 -19.05
N VAL A 125 1.20 0.28 -19.78
CA VAL A 125 1.59 0.20 -21.21
C VAL A 125 0.73 1.07 -22.14
N LEU A 126 -0.37 1.64 -21.66
CA LEU A 126 -1.28 2.51 -22.41
C LEU A 126 -1.02 4.00 -22.17
N GLU A 127 -0.09 4.38 -21.29
CA GLU A 127 0.15 5.77 -20.90
C GLU A 127 0.49 6.69 -22.09
N ASP A 128 1.30 6.21 -23.02
CA ASP A 128 1.73 6.93 -24.22
C ASP A 128 0.61 7.12 -25.26
N CYS A 129 -0.40 6.25 -25.28
CA CYS A 129 -1.56 6.40 -26.17
C CYS A 129 -2.73 7.17 -25.53
N LEU A 130 -2.66 7.43 -24.22
CA LEU A 130 -3.71 8.08 -23.41
C LEU A 130 -3.15 9.25 -22.59
N GLU A 131 -2.44 10.19 -23.25
CA GLU A 131 -1.68 11.29 -22.63
C GLU A 131 -2.55 12.41 -22.00
N SER A 132 -3.48 12.05 -21.11
CA SER A 132 -4.28 13.03 -20.36
C SER A 132 -4.49 12.59 -18.93
N GLN A 133 -3.98 13.39 -17.99
CA GLN A 133 -4.21 13.17 -16.56
C GLN A 133 -5.71 13.16 -16.19
N HIS A 134 -6.54 13.89 -16.94
CA HIS A 134 -7.99 13.85 -16.74
C HIS A 134 -8.60 12.52 -17.18
N LEU A 135 -8.12 11.96 -18.30
CA LEU A 135 -8.57 10.66 -18.80
C LEU A 135 -8.18 9.54 -17.82
N TRP A 136 -6.96 9.56 -17.30
CA TRP A 136 -6.51 8.59 -16.29
C TRP A 136 -7.39 8.59 -15.04
N LYS A 137 -7.78 9.76 -14.54
CA LYS A 137 -8.74 9.85 -13.42
C LYS A 137 -10.10 9.22 -13.75
N MET A 138 -10.55 9.33 -14.99
CA MET A 138 -11.80 8.70 -15.43
C MET A 138 -11.65 7.18 -15.56
N ILE A 139 -10.50 6.70 -16.05
CA ILE A 139 -10.15 5.28 -16.15
C ILE A 139 -10.06 4.66 -14.75
N ASP A 140 -9.37 5.31 -13.81
CA ASP A 140 -9.28 4.84 -12.42
C ASP A 140 -10.67 4.72 -11.80
N SER A 141 -11.53 5.72 -12.02
CA SER A 141 -12.92 5.67 -11.56
C SER A 141 -13.71 4.50 -12.18
N GLU A 142 -13.45 4.15 -13.45
CA GLU A 142 -14.10 3.03 -14.13
C GLU A 142 -13.54 1.67 -13.66
N LEU A 143 -12.25 1.58 -13.38
CA LEU A 143 -11.61 0.41 -12.80
C LEU A 143 -12.10 0.15 -11.38
N MET A 144 -12.17 1.20 -10.54
CA MET A 144 -12.78 1.12 -9.20
C MET A 144 -14.23 0.64 -9.28
N ALA A 145 -15.00 1.08 -10.27
CA ALA A 145 -16.38 0.65 -10.50
C ALA A 145 -16.51 -0.83 -10.92
N SER A 146 -15.42 -1.53 -11.24
CA SER A 146 -15.42 -2.99 -11.42
C SER A 146 -15.55 -3.74 -10.10
N SER A 147 -15.23 -3.08 -8.99
CA SER A 147 -15.16 -3.70 -7.68
C SER A 147 -16.43 -3.40 -6.88
N LEU A 148 -17.48 -4.21 -7.12
CA LEU A 148 -18.83 -3.97 -6.59
C LEU A 148 -19.04 -4.57 -5.18
N TYR A 149 -18.00 -4.76 -4.36
CA TYR A 149 -18.14 -5.33 -3.01
C TYR A 149 -19.16 -4.56 -2.15
N ASP A 150 -19.20 -3.24 -2.30
CA ASP A 150 -20.09 -2.37 -1.53
C ASP A 150 -21.53 -2.47 -2.07
N ASN A 151 -21.72 -2.33 -3.38
CA ASN A 151 -23.05 -2.48 -3.99
C ASN A 151 -23.64 -3.88 -3.72
N ASP A 152 -22.86 -4.95 -3.91
CA ASP A 152 -23.30 -6.33 -3.73
C ASP A 152 -23.59 -6.64 -2.26
N LEU A 153 -22.78 -6.14 -1.32
CA LEU A 153 -23.05 -6.26 0.12
C LEU A 153 -24.42 -5.67 0.48
N TYR A 154 -24.76 -4.50 -0.06
CA TYR A 154 -26.01 -3.84 0.33
C TYR A 154 -27.21 -4.43 -0.39
N ILE A 155 -27.09 -4.69 -1.69
CA ILE A 155 -28.18 -5.22 -2.51
C ILE A 155 -28.44 -6.68 -2.12
N GLU A 156 -27.43 -7.55 -2.16
CA GLU A 156 -27.60 -8.98 -1.92
C GLU A 156 -27.46 -9.36 -0.44
N GLY A 157 -26.48 -8.77 0.27
CA GLY A 157 -26.19 -9.13 1.65
C GLY A 157 -27.18 -8.54 2.65
N LEU A 158 -27.52 -7.26 2.47
CA LEU A 158 -28.44 -6.52 3.33
C LEU A 158 -29.84 -6.35 2.73
N LYS A 159 -30.11 -6.97 1.57
CA LYS A 159 -31.41 -6.98 0.89
C LYS A 159 -31.97 -5.58 0.67
N CYS A 160 -31.11 -4.63 0.29
CA CYS A 160 -31.53 -3.28 -0.05
C CYS A 160 -32.17 -3.24 -1.45
N TYR A 161 -33.25 -2.48 -1.57
CA TYR A 161 -33.89 -2.21 -2.86
C TYR A 161 -32.95 -1.46 -3.80
N CYS A 162 -33.00 -1.80 -5.09
CA CYS A 162 -32.33 -1.11 -6.18
C CYS A 162 -33.15 -1.27 -7.47
N ASN A 163 -32.72 -0.59 -8.53
CA ASN A 163 -33.13 -0.87 -9.90
C ASN A 163 -32.49 -2.18 -10.36
N TYR A 164 -33.27 -3.26 -10.29
CA TYR A 164 -32.81 -4.60 -10.65
C TYR A 164 -32.48 -4.76 -12.13
N GLU A 165 -33.07 -3.97 -13.03
CA GLU A 165 -32.70 -4.01 -14.46
C GLU A 165 -31.23 -3.60 -14.63
N ILE A 166 -30.84 -2.49 -13.98
CA ILE A 166 -29.46 -2.00 -13.97
C ILE A 166 -28.55 -3.00 -13.25
N TRP A 167 -28.94 -3.48 -12.07
CA TRP A 167 -28.13 -4.40 -11.27
C TRP A 167 -27.83 -5.72 -12.02
N ASN A 168 -28.82 -6.26 -12.73
CA ASN A 168 -28.69 -7.49 -13.49
C ASN A 168 -27.79 -7.36 -14.74
N ILE A 169 -27.40 -6.14 -15.12
CA ILE A 169 -26.41 -5.87 -16.17
C ILE A 169 -25.07 -5.53 -15.55
N LEU A 170 -25.06 -4.58 -14.61
CA LEU A 170 -23.86 -4.08 -13.96
C LEU A 170 -23.05 -5.17 -13.25
N LYS A 171 -23.73 -6.04 -12.47
CA LYS A 171 -23.03 -7.08 -11.71
C LYS A 171 -22.33 -8.09 -12.63
N PRO A 172 -23.02 -8.73 -13.60
CA PRO A 172 -22.33 -9.61 -14.54
C PRO A 172 -21.25 -8.91 -15.38
N LEU A 173 -21.44 -7.63 -15.73
CA LEU A 173 -20.44 -6.84 -16.45
C LEU A 173 -19.17 -6.68 -15.62
N ALA A 174 -19.28 -6.31 -14.34
CA ALA A 174 -18.15 -6.22 -13.43
C ALA A 174 -17.49 -7.59 -13.15
N GLU A 175 -18.28 -8.66 -13.05
CA GLU A 175 -17.77 -10.02 -12.82
C GLU A 175 -16.99 -10.58 -14.02
N GLN A 176 -17.43 -10.28 -15.26
CA GLN A 176 -16.85 -10.85 -16.48
C GLN A 176 -15.88 -9.93 -17.21
N CYS A 177 -16.00 -8.61 -17.04
CA CYS A 177 -15.29 -7.60 -17.81
C CYS A 177 -14.66 -6.52 -16.90
N PRO A 178 -13.67 -6.88 -16.07
CA PRO A 178 -13.00 -5.91 -15.21
C PRO A 178 -12.16 -4.90 -16.00
N TYR A 179 -11.51 -5.33 -17.10
CA TYR A 179 -10.61 -4.50 -17.90
C TYR A 179 -11.30 -4.04 -19.19
N ILE A 180 -11.79 -2.81 -19.18
CA ILE A 180 -12.48 -2.19 -20.31
C ILE A 180 -12.10 -0.72 -20.45
N LEU A 181 -12.05 -0.24 -21.68
CA LEU A 181 -12.05 1.18 -22.05
C LEU A 181 -13.26 1.41 -22.94
N SER A 182 -14.15 2.32 -22.53
CA SER A 182 -15.40 2.56 -23.23
C SER A 182 -15.41 3.97 -23.82
N PHE A 183 -15.73 4.08 -25.11
CA PHE A 183 -15.89 5.34 -25.83
C PHE A 183 -17.27 5.38 -26.50
N THR A 184 -17.72 6.55 -26.96
CA THR A 184 -19.05 6.70 -27.59
C THR A 184 -19.30 5.70 -28.72
N ASP A 185 -18.29 5.46 -29.56
CA ASP A 185 -18.45 4.66 -30.79
C ASP A 185 -17.81 3.26 -30.71
N PHE A 186 -16.98 2.98 -29.71
CA PHE A 186 -16.30 1.70 -29.56
C PHE A 186 -15.95 1.36 -28.11
N CYS A 187 -15.73 0.07 -27.84
CA CYS A 187 -15.16 -0.42 -26.58
C CYS A 187 -13.91 -1.25 -26.88
N ILE A 188 -12.87 -1.09 -26.06
CA ILE A 188 -11.77 -2.04 -25.97
C ILE A 188 -11.97 -2.88 -24.72
N VAL A 189 -12.08 -4.19 -24.90
CA VAL A 189 -12.16 -5.17 -23.82
C VAL A 189 -10.86 -5.94 -23.79
N ILE A 190 -10.13 -5.85 -22.69
CA ILE A 190 -8.88 -6.57 -22.48
C ILE A 190 -9.21 -7.88 -21.77
N ASN A 191 -8.76 -9.01 -22.33
CA ASN A 191 -8.96 -10.31 -21.72
C ASN A 191 -8.26 -10.39 -20.36
N ARG A 192 -8.68 -11.32 -19.52
CA ARG A 192 -8.03 -11.55 -18.23
C ARG A 192 -6.61 -12.09 -18.46
N PRO A 193 -5.64 -11.75 -17.58
CA PRO A 193 -4.35 -12.43 -17.55
C PRO A 193 -4.52 -13.95 -17.46
N PHE A 194 -3.64 -14.69 -18.12
CA PHE A 194 -3.53 -16.14 -18.01
C PHE A 194 -2.92 -16.57 -16.67
N GLU A 195 -1.89 -15.85 -16.21
CA GLU A 195 -1.31 -15.99 -14.88
C GLU A 195 -1.21 -14.62 -14.21
N LEU A 196 -1.47 -14.59 -12.90
CA LEU A 196 -1.37 -13.39 -12.06
C LEU A 196 -0.86 -13.80 -10.67
N HIS A 197 0.16 -13.11 -10.19
CA HIS A 197 0.80 -13.37 -8.91
C HIS A 197 0.81 -12.11 -8.04
N LEU A 198 0.36 -12.28 -6.80
CA LEU A 198 0.32 -11.24 -5.78
C LEU A 198 1.17 -11.65 -4.58
N ASP A 199 1.76 -10.68 -3.90
CA ASP A 199 2.38 -10.89 -2.60
C ASP A 199 1.35 -10.95 -1.45
N LYS A 200 1.83 -11.05 -0.21
CA LYS A 200 0.99 -11.12 0.99
C LYS A 200 0.23 -9.84 1.30
N THR A 201 0.60 -8.73 0.66
CA THR A 201 -0.07 -7.43 0.73
C THR A 201 -0.97 -7.17 -0.48
N ASN A 202 -1.21 -8.19 -1.32
CA ASN A 202 -2.01 -8.13 -2.55
C ASN A 202 -1.45 -7.19 -3.63
N CYS A 203 -0.14 -6.93 -3.64
CA CYS A 203 0.53 -6.19 -4.70
C CYS A 203 1.08 -7.16 -5.76
N LEU A 204 1.12 -6.75 -7.04
CA LEU A 204 1.74 -7.57 -8.10
C LEU A 204 3.19 -7.90 -7.74
N HIS A 205 3.52 -9.19 -7.70
CA HIS A 205 4.87 -9.63 -7.34
C HIS A 205 5.13 -11.06 -7.82
N ALA A 206 6.31 -11.27 -8.41
CA ALA A 206 6.87 -12.61 -8.59
C ALA A 206 8.41 -12.55 -8.72
N GLU A 207 9.09 -13.46 -8.04
CA GLU A 207 10.55 -13.54 -8.08
C GLU A 207 11.01 -14.46 -9.24
N GLY A 208 11.90 -13.93 -10.09
CA GLY A 208 12.52 -14.64 -11.21
C GLY A 208 11.57 -15.13 -12.29
N LYS A 209 10.34 -14.61 -12.32
CA LYS A 209 9.32 -14.88 -13.34
C LYS A 209 8.35 -13.70 -13.44
N PRO A 210 7.54 -13.59 -14.52
CA PRO A 210 6.54 -12.52 -14.64
C PRO A 210 5.51 -12.60 -13.51
N ALA A 211 5.06 -11.43 -13.04
CA ALA A 211 3.94 -11.32 -12.12
C ALA A 211 2.60 -11.44 -12.85
N VAL A 212 2.57 -11.07 -14.14
CA VAL A 212 1.39 -11.20 -15.01
C VAL A 212 1.82 -11.79 -16.35
N ILE A 213 1.04 -12.75 -16.86
CA ILE A 213 1.21 -13.33 -18.20
C ILE A 213 -0.13 -13.29 -18.90
N PHE A 214 -0.18 -12.78 -20.14
CA PHE A 214 -1.37 -12.82 -20.99
C PHE A 214 -1.28 -13.95 -22.02
N ALA A 215 -2.42 -14.32 -22.61
CA ALA A 215 -2.53 -15.47 -23.52
C ALA A 215 -1.72 -15.32 -24.81
N ASP A 216 -1.43 -14.09 -25.23
CA ASP A 216 -0.59 -13.76 -26.38
C ASP A 216 0.92 -13.76 -26.04
N GLY A 217 1.29 -14.05 -24.79
CA GLY A 217 2.67 -14.07 -24.31
C GLY A 217 3.18 -12.73 -23.80
N PHE A 218 2.35 -11.67 -23.76
CA PHE A 218 2.72 -10.42 -23.09
C PHE A 218 2.94 -10.65 -21.59
N LYS A 219 4.00 -10.05 -21.05
CA LYS A 219 4.47 -10.30 -19.68
C LYS A 219 4.67 -8.97 -18.95
N ILE A 220 4.30 -8.95 -17.68
CA ILE A 220 4.63 -7.86 -16.77
C ILE A 220 5.42 -8.45 -15.61
N TYR A 221 6.60 -7.92 -15.37
CA TYR A 221 7.42 -8.24 -14.20
C TYR A 221 7.18 -7.17 -13.14
N SER A 222 7.05 -7.58 -11.88
CA SER A 222 6.74 -6.65 -10.79
C SER A 222 7.43 -7.08 -9.49
N TYR A 223 7.93 -6.08 -8.77
CA TYR A 223 8.50 -6.20 -7.43
C TYR A 223 7.61 -5.44 -6.44
N HIS A 224 6.74 -6.15 -5.73
CA HIS A 224 5.90 -5.59 -4.65
C HIS A 224 5.09 -4.36 -5.10
N GLY A 225 4.42 -4.47 -6.25
CA GLY A 225 3.60 -3.40 -6.85
C GLY A 225 4.34 -2.42 -7.75
N THR A 226 5.67 -2.50 -7.83
CA THR A 226 6.49 -1.71 -8.75
C THR A 226 6.78 -2.51 -10.01
N THR A 227 6.36 -2.02 -11.18
CA THR A 227 6.70 -2.64 -12.47
C THR A 227 8.21 -2.57 -12.67
N ILE A 228 8.83 -3.69 -13.04
CA ILE A 228 10.28 -3.76 -13.23
C ILE A 228 10.63 -4.27 -14.62
N PRO A 229 11.75 -3.83 -15.22
CA PRO A 229 12.23 -4.37 -16.47
C PRO A 229 12.49 -5.88 -16.42
N GLU A 230 12.24 -6.58 -17.53
CA GLU A 230 12.54 -8.02 -17.68
C GLU A 230 14.03 -8.32 -17.41
N LYS A 231 14.94 -7.38 -17.71
CA LYS A 231 16.38 -7.52 -17.41
C LYS A 231 16.67 -7.84 -15.93
N TYR A 232 15.79 -7.42 -15.02
CA TYR A 232 15.86 -7.72 -13.59
C TYR A 232 14.90 -8.86 -13.22
N GLY A 233 13.63 -8.72 -13.60
CA GLY A 233 12.55 -9.59 -13.10
C GLY A 233 12.64 -11.07 -13.51
N ARG A 234 13.41 -11.40 -14.55
CA ARG A 234 13.62 -12.80 -14.96
C ARG A 234 14.61 -13.58 -14.08
N PHE A 235 15.30 -12.90 -13.17
CA PHE A 235 16.28 -13.50 -12.27
C PHE A 235 15.76 -13.54 -10.83
N GLN A 236 16.13 -14.59 -10.09
CA GLN A 236 15.91 -14.63 -8.64
C GLN A 236 16.77 -13.56 -7.94
N TYR A 237 16.37 -13.08 -6.76
CA TYR A 237 17.09 -12.01 -6.04
C TYR A 237 18.51 -12.41 -5.68
N SER A 238 18.73 -13.69 -5.38
CA SER A 238 20.07 -14.26 -5.16
C SER A 238 21.00 -14.14 -6.37
N GLN A 239 20.44 -13.96 -7.58
CA GLN A 239 21.17 -13.79 -8.84
C GLN A 239 21.28 -12.31 -9.26
N TRP A 240 20.68 -11.38 -8.52
CA TRP A 240 20.79 -9.95 -8.82
C TRP A 240 22.20 -9.46 -8.55
N GLN A 241 22.71 -8.65 -9.48
CA GLN A 241 24.07 -8.12 -9.44
C GLN A 241 24.09 -6.72 -8.83
N THR A 242 24.96 -6.48 -7.85
CA THR A 242 25.16 -5.17 -7.23
C THR A 242 25.56 -4.08 -8.22
N GLN A 243 26.30 -4.45 -9.26
CA GLN A 243 26.73 -3.54 -10.33
C GLN A 243 25.55 -2.87 -11.07
N TRP A 244 24.36 -3.50 -11.13
CA TRP A 244 23.20 -2.90 -11.80
C TRP A 244 22.77 -1.58 -11.17
N LEU A 245 23.06 -1.35 -9.88
CA LEU A 245 22.79 -0.07 -9.23
C LEU A 245 23.58 1.10 -9.81
N LEU A 246 24.78 0.83 -10.34
CA LEU A 246 25.63 1.87 -10.94
C LEU A 246 25.21 2.21 -12.38
N GLU A 247 24.39 1.37 -12.99
CA GLU A 247 23.91 1.52 -14.38
C GLU A 247 22.47 2.04 -14.45
N GLU A 248 21.69 1.85 -13.38
CA GLU A 248 20.30 2.25 -13.32
C GLU A 248 20.16 3.73 -12.95
N ASN A 249 19.48 4.50 -13.80
CA ASN A 249 19.30 5.94 -13.60
C ASN A 249 17.95 6.25 -12.93
N ASP A 250 16.99 5.34 -13.05
CA ASP A 250 15.68 5.49 -12.43
C ASP A 250 15.79 5.29 -10.91
N GLU A 251 15.35 6.28 -10.13
CA GLU A 251 15.48 6.28 -8.67
C GLU A 251 14.65 5.16 -8.02
N ASP A 252 13.45 4.91 -8.54
CA ASP A 252 12.56 3.87 -8.02
C ASP A 252 13.11 2.46 -8.33
N LEU A 253 13.68 2.26 -9.53
CA LEU A 253 14.32 0.99 -9.89
C LEU A 253 15.63 0.76 -9.12
N ARG A 254 16.43 1.81 -8.84
CA ARG A 254 17.57 1.67 -7.92
C ARG A 254 17.11 1.21 -6.54
N MET A 255 15.99 1.71 -6.06
CA MET A 255 15.43 1.27 -4.78
C MET A 255 14.91 -0.15 -4.80
N VAL A 256 14.27 -0.57 -5.88
CA VAL A 256 13.92 -1.98 -6.08
C VAL A 256 15.17 -2.85 -6.01
N LEU A 257 16.25 -2.47 -6.70
CA LEU A 257 17.52 -3.19 -6.69
C LEU A 257 18.14 -3.26 -5.28
N ILE A 258 18.18 -2.14 -4.55
CA ILE A 258 18.68 -2.10 -3.15
C ILE A 258 17.88 -3.08 -2.28
N ARG A 259 16.56 -3.03 -2.38
CA ARG A 259 15.66 -3.90 -1.60
C ARG A 259 15.75 -5.36 -2.01
N GLY A 260 15.87 -5.67 -3.29
CA GLY A 260 16.00 -7.05 -3.77
C GLY A 260 17.32 -7.68 -3.33
N ILE A 261 18.43 -6.96 -3.50
CA ILE A 261 19.78 -7.43 -3.17
C ILE A 261 20.00 -7.51 -1.66
N GLY A 262 19.56 -6.50 -0.91
CA GLY A 262 19.78 -6.37 0.53
C GLY A 262 21.11 -5.69 0.89
N TYR A 263 21.10 -5.02 2.04
CA TYR A 263 22.23 -4.23 2.56
C TYR A 263 23.43 -5.11 2.92
N GLU A 264 23.22 -6.34 3.40
CA GLU A 264 24.32 -7.27 3.71
C GLU A 264 25.21 -7.52 2.49
N ARG A 265 24.60 -7.89 1.36
CA ARG A 265 25.34 -8.12 0.10
C ARG A 265 25.91 -6.84 -0.47
N LEU A 266 25.17 -5.73 -0.41
CA LEU A 266 25.66 -4.44 -0.90
C LEU A 266 26.91 -3.98 -0.16
N LYS A 267 26.94 -4.10 1.18
CA LYS A 267 28.13 -3.76 1.97
C LYS A 267 29.34 -4.65 1.62
N GLN A 268 29.11 -5.92 1.29
CA GLN A 268 30.17 -6.87 0.95
C GLN A 268 30.71 -6.69 -0.48
N GLU A 269 29.81 -6.54 -1.45
CA GLU A 269 30.13 -6.55 -2.88
C GLU A 269 30.35 -5.14 -3.44
N LEU A 270 29.77 -4.09 -2.81
CA LEU A 270 29.83 -2.70 -3.26
C LEU A 270 29.98 -1.70 -2.08
N PRO A 271 31.04 -1.80 -1.27
CA PRO A 271 31.20 -1.02 -0.03
C PRO A 271 31.30 0.50 -0.23
N GLU A 272 31.67 0.96 -1.43
CA GLU A 272 31.78 2.39 -1.74
C GLU A 272 30.43 3.04 -2.07
N TYR A 273 29.38 2.24 -2.30
CA TYR A 273 28.06 2.77 -2.58
C TYR A 273 27.33 3.13 -1.28
N ASN A 274 27.00 4.41 -1.12
CA ASN A 274 26.24 4.88 0.02
C ASN A 274 24.76 4.46 -0.08
N CYS A 275 24.41 3.33 0.55
CA CYS A 275 23.06 2.77 0.57
C CYS A 275 22.07 3.54 1.48
N ASN A 276 22.53 4.56 2.21
CA ASN A 276 21.72 5.30 3.18
C ASN A 276 21.26 6.68 2.65
N ASN A 277 21.31 6.90 1.33
CA ASN A 277 20.84 8.14 0.72
C ASN A 277 19.31 8.23 0.78
N TRP A 278 18.77 8.92 1.79
CA TRP A 278 17.32 9.11 1.99
C TRP A 278 16.63 9.75 0.77
N GLN A 279 17.34 10.64 0.06
CA GLN A 279 16.77 11.38 -1.06
C GLN A 279 16.35 10.45 -2.22
N ASP A 280 17.10 9.38 -2.44
CA ASP A 280 16.80 8.37 -3.46
C ASP A 280 15.60 7.48 -3.07
N CYS A 281 15.30 7.38 -1.77
CA CYS A 281 14.32 6.44 -1.23
C CYS A 281 12.95 7.08 -0.92
N LYS A 282 12.91 8.41 -0.79
CA LYS A 282 11.81 9.12 -0.13
C LYS A 282 10.44 8.88 -0.74
N ASN A 283 10.32 8.95 -2.07
CA ASN A 283 9.02 8.83 -2.74
C ASN A 283 8.48 7.40 -2.60
N LEU A 284 9.28 6.41 -2.97
CA LEU A 284 8.91 5.00 -2.84
C LEU A 284 8.60 4.62 -1.38
N ILE A 285 9.41 5.07 -0.41
CA ILE A 285 9.14 4.80 1.00
C ILE A 285 7.84 5.48 1.43
N SER A 286 7.58 6.72 1.01
CA SER A 286 6.35 7.43 1.34
C SER A 286 5.12 6.69 0.81
N ASP A 287 5.18 6.17 -0.42
CA ASP A 287 4.11 5.38 -1.03
C ASP A 287 3.90 4.04 -0.31
N ILE A 288 4.99 3.34 0.03
CA ILE A 288 4.90 2.09 0.78
C ILE A 288 4.38 2.34 2.20
N LEU A 289 4.82 3.39 2.88
CA LEU A 289 4.37 3.75 4.22
C LEU A 289 2.90 4.18 4.21
N TYR A 290 2.45 4.86 3.15
CA TYR A 290 1.03 5.14 2.94
C TYR A 290 0.23 3.85 2.80
N ASN A 291 0.69 2.92 1.94
CA ASN A 291 0.05 1.62 1.75
C ASN A 291 0.03 0.77 3.03
N LEU A 292 1.10 0.85 3.84
CA LEU A 292 1.16 0.21 5.14
C LEU A 292 0.23 0.88 6.15
N ASP A 293 0.22 2.21 6.27
CA ASP A 293 -0.74 2.92 7.14
C ASP A 293 -2.17 2.53 6.82
N LEU A 294 -2.47 2.39 5.53
CA LEU A 294 -3.70 1.82 5.03
C LEU A 294 -3.95 0.41 5.54
N PHE A 295 -3.01 -0.49 5.28
CA PHE A 295 -3.07 -1.88 5.72
C PHE A 295 -3.25 -1.98 7.23
N PHE A 296 -2.66 -1.07 8.01
CA PHE A 296 -2.84 -1.01 9.45
C PHE A 296 -4.19 -0.46 9.86
N ARG A 297 -4.70 0.61 9.24
CA ARG A 297 -6.06 1.11 9.53
C ARG A 297 -7.14 0.06 9.25
N LEU A 298 -6.90 -0.77 8.25
CA LEU A 298 -7.75 -1.91 7.89
C LEU A 298 -7.78 -2.99 8.95
N ASN A 299 -6.59 -3.32 9.42
CA ASN A 299 -6.34 -4.56 10.13
C ASN A 299 -6.11 -4.38 11.62
N CYS A 300 -5.77 -3.19 12.13
CA CYS A 300 -5.47 -2.90 13.52
C CYS A 300 -6.47 -1.87 14.09
N LEU A 301 -7.35 -2.29 15.01
CA LEU A 301 -8.49 -1.49 15.50
C LEU A 301 -8.15 -0.43 16.57
N ARG A 302 -6.86 -0.17 16.88
CA ARG A 302 -6.56 0.85 17.89
C ARG A 302 -6.92 2.23 17.34
N LYS A 303 -7.70 3.00 18.11
CA LYS A 303 -7.89 4.42 17.85
C LYS A 303 -6.49 5.04 17.77
N PRO A 304 -6.18 5.85 16.73
CA PRO A 304 -5.02 6.72 16.83
C PRO A 304 -5.16 7.50 18.15
N TYR A 305 -4.06 7.63 18.90
CA TYR A 305 -4.02 8.56 20.02
C TYR A 305 -4.52 9.91 19.51
N SER A 306 -5.49 10.49 20.23
CA SER A 306 -6.42 11.50 19.71
C SER A 306 -5.74 12.68 19.03
N SER A 307 -6.26 13.05 17.86
CA SER A 307 -6.03 14.33 17.19
C SER A 307 -6.35 15.51 18.12
N THR A 308 -5.33 16.15 18.69
CA THR A 308 -5.45 17.50 19.25
C THR A 308 -4.81 18.50 18.27
N SER A 309 -5.72 19.16 17.53
CA SER A 309 -5.71 20.49 16.87
C SER A 309 -4.40 21.12 16.37
N ASN A 310 -4.52 21.86 15.24
CA ASN A 310 -3.58 22.81 14.63
C ASN A 310 -2.85 23.81 15.57
N GLN A 311 -3.15 23.83 16.88
CA GLN A 311 -2.37 24.54 17.90
C GLN A 311 -0.93 23.99 18.07
N THR A 312 -0.61 22.82 17.52
CA THR A 312 0.70 22.16 17.66
C THR A 312 1.82 22.83 16.87
N TYR A 313 1.55 23.43 15.71
CA TYR A 313 2.59 24.04 14.86
C TYR A 313 3.13 25.36 15.44
N GLU A 314 2.28 26.17 16.05
CA GLU A 314 2.70 27.39 16.76
C GLU A 314 3.53 27.09 18.03
N ASN A 315 3.30 25.94 18.67
CA ASN A 315 4.07 25.50 19.84
C ASN A 315 5.43 24.88 19.48
N TYR A 316 5.54 24.17 18.34
CA TYR A 316 6.83 23.71 17.80
C TYR A 316 7.80 24.88 17.58
N HIS A 317 7.33 25.97 16.95
CA HIS A 317 8.11 27.20 16.74
C HIS A 317 8.52 27.90 18.06
N LYS A 318 7.91 27.57 19.20
CA LYS A 318 8.30 28.08 20.52
C LYS A 318 9.36 27.21 21.21
N LEU A 319 9.32 25.89 21.04
CA LEU A 319 10.31 24.94 21.62
C LEU A 319 11.67 25.03 20.91
N THR A 320 11.68 25.11 19.58
CA THR A 320 12.91 25.34 18.81
C THR A 320 13.52 26.73 19.01
N LYS A 321 12.77 27.68 19.59
CA LYS A 321 13.29 29.01 19.98
C LYS A 321 14.09 28.99 21.29
N THR A 322 13.90 28.01 22.17
CA THR A 322 14.61 27.93 23.46
C THR A 322 15.81 27.00 23.43
N ARG A 323 15.78 25.96 22.59
CA ARG A 323 16.92 25.12 22.19
C ARG A 323 16.69 24.67 20.74
N PRO A 324 17.43 25.21 19.75
CA PRO A 324 17.27 24.81 18.36
C PRO A 324 17.90 23.42 18.13
N ILE A 325 17.12 22.38 18.39
CA ILE A 325 17.46 21.00 18.07
C ILE A 325 16.99 20.70 16.65
N GLN A 326 17.92 20.35 15.78
CA GLN A 326 17.66 19.80 14.46
C GLN A 326 17.56 18.27 14.54
N VAL A 327 16.80 17.68 13.63
CA VAL A 327 16.57 16.24 13.52
C VAL A 327 16.95 15.73 12.15
N PRO A 328 17.30 14.43 12.04
CA PRO A 328 17.54 13.83 10.74
C PRO A 328 16.36 14.01 9.78
N LYS A 329 16.64 14.17 8.48
CA LYS A 329 15.59 14.38 7.46
C LYS A 329 14.56 13.27 7.48
N GLU A 330 15.00 12.00 7.52
CA GLU A 330 14.09 10.84 7.55
C GLU A 330 13.10 10.90 8.73
N VAL A 331 13.48 11.50 9.87
CA VAL A 331 12.62 11.59 11.07
C VAL A 331 11.63 12.74 10.97
N SER A 332 12.03 13.87 10.39
CA SER A 332 11.15 15.04 10.25
C SER A 332 10.12 14.90 9.12
N GLU A 333 10.41 14.09 8.10
CA GLU A 333 9.56 13.93 6.93
C GLU A 333 8.55 12.77 7.02
N ILE A 334 8.77 11.80 7.92
CA ILE A 334 7.85 10.67 8.14
C ILE A 334 6.78 11.02 9.18
N ASP A 335 5.51 11.11 8.77
CA ASP A 335 4.34 11.37 9.65
C ASP A 335 3.45 10.12 9.76
N LEU A 336 3.76 9.20 10.70
CA LEU A 336 3.02 7.94 10.93
C LEU A 336 2.46 7.81 12.36
N ARG A 337 1.80 8.86 12.84
CA ARG A 337 1.47 9.05 14.26
C ARG A 337 0.51 8.00 14.84
N GLY A 338 0.90 7.41 15.97
CA GLY A 338 0.01 6.59 16.81
C GLY A 338 -0.29 5.20 16.25
N MET A 339 0.49 4.75 15.27
CA MET A 339 0.28 3.48 14.58
C MET A 339 1.11 2.36 15.21
N GLN A 340 0.55 1.16 15.34
CA GLN A 340 1.34 -0.03 15.65
C GLN A 340 1.86 -0.65 14.35
N ILE A 341 3.16 -0.52 14.08
CA ILE A 341 3.76 -0.97 12.80
C ILE A 341 4.47 -2.32 12.87
N ALA A 342 4.73 -2.79 14.08
CA ALA A 342 5.26 -4.12 14.31
C ALA A 342 4.60 -4.66 15.59
N PRO A 343 4.69 -5.96 15.83
CA PRO A 343 4.29 -6.56 17.10
C PRO A 343 4.84 -5.75 18.27
N ASN A 344 3.92 -5.32 19.14
CA ASN A 344 4.22 -4.51 20.32
C ASN A 344 4.87 -3.13 20.06
N LEU A 345 5.12 -2.70 18.82
CA LEU A 345 5.83 -1.47 18.48
C LEU A 345 4.88 -0.37 17.98
N ILE A 346 4.71 0.69 18.76
CA ILE A 346 3.84 1.83 18.43
C ILE A 346 4.69 3.04 18.04
N ILE A 347 4.41 3.65 16.91
CA ILE A 347 5.01 4.91 16.47
C ILE A 347 4.51 6.05 17.34
N LEU A 348 5.46 6.74 17.95
CA LEU A 348 5.22 8.03 18.56
C LEU A 348 5.35 9.10 17.48
N SER A 349 4.36 9.98 17.44
CA SER A 349 4.45 11.20 16.64
C SER A 349 5.65 12.03 17.07
N PHE A 350 6.52 12.42 16.15
CA PHE A 350 7.54 13.42 16.42
C PHE A 350 6.94 14.71 17.03
N LYS A 351 5.74 15.11 16.58
CA LYS A 351 5.03 16.28 17.10
C LYS A 351 4.51 16.08 18.54
N ASP A 352 4.26 14.83 18.96
CA ASP A 352 3.77 14.52 20.31
C ASP A 352 4.94 14.28 21.28
N THR A 353 6.06 13.71 20.81
CA THR A 353 7.26 13.46 21.63
C THR A 353 7.96 14.75 22.04
N VAL A 354 8.00 15.74 21.16
CA VAL A 354 8.54 17.08 21.45
C VAL A 354 7.62 17.90 22.38
N ARG A 355 6.31 17.60 22.43
CA ARG A 355 5.33 18.33 23.25
C ARG A 355 5.48 18.05 24.74
N GLU A 356 5.77 16.81 25.10
CA GLU A 356 5.68 16.37 26.50
C GLU A 356 7.05 16.15 27.16
N PHE A 357 8.14 15.89 26.41
CA PHE A 357 9.39 15.38 27.01
C PHE A 357 9.09 14.29 28.08
N ASP A 358 7.97 13.57 27.90
CA ASP A 358 7.53 12.48 28.78
C ASP A 358 8.36 11.25 28.39
N CYS A 359 9.66 11.38 28.67
CA CYS A 359 10.51 10.25 28.89
C CYS A 359 9.90 9.50 30.07
N PRO A 360 9.52 8.22 29.92
CA PRO A 360 8.99 7.44 31.03
C PRO A 360 9.89 7.58 32.26
N GLU A 361 9.34 7.67 33.48
CA GLU A 361 10.12 7.89 34.70
C GLU A 361 11.31 6.91 34.84
N TRP A 362 11.16 5.67 34.34
CA TRP A 362 12.22 4.65 34.35
C TRP A 362 13.43 4.97 33.46
N MET A 363 13.31 5.91 32.54
CA MET A 363 14.38 6.40 31.65
C MET A 363 14.95 7.76 32.07
N GLN A 364 14.19 8.53 32.88
CA GLN A 364 14.64 9.82 33.39
C GLN A 364 15.84 9.63 34.33
N GLY A 365 16.95 10.29 34.02
CA GLY A 365 18.16 10.32 34.86
C GLY A 365 19.25 9.31 34.52
N ASN A 366 18.98 8.29 33.69
CA ASN A 366 19.97 7.26 33.33
C ASN A 366 20.36 7.25 31.84
N TYR A 367 19.43 7.47 30.90
CA TYR A 367 19.69 7.25 29.46
C TYR A 367 19.17 8.33 28.51
N ILE A 368 18.03 8.95 28.82
CA ILE A 368 17.50 10.11 28.09
C ILE A 368 17.45 11.28 29.06
N THR A 369 18.31 12.27 28.83
CA THR A 369 18.32 13.51 29.58
C THR A 369 17.86 14.65 28.69
N PRO A 370 17.30 15.74 29.25
CA PRO A 370 17.01 16.95 28.48
C PRO A 370 18.23 17.51 27.72
N ASP A 371 19.44 17.10 28.12
CA ASP A 371 20.72 17.60 27.59
C ASP A 371 21.31 16.73 26.48
N ASN A 372 20.85 15.48 26.27
CA ASN A 372 21.42 14.59 25.25
C ASN A 372 20.67 14.59 23.92
N CYS A 373 19.64 15.44 23.75
CA CYS A 373 18.84 15.55 22.52
C CYS A 373 18.24 14.21 22.01
N ALA A 374 18.01 13.23 22.88
CA ALA A 374 17.34 11.99 22.49
C ALA A 374 15.84 12.23 22.21
N ILE A 375 15.38 11.69 21.09
CA ILE A 375 14.05 11.92 20.53
C ILE A 375 13.39 10.56 20.33
N PRO A 376 12.38 10.23 21.17
CA PRO A 376 11.61 9.01 21.00
C PRO A 376 10.95 8.94 19.63
N ILE A 377 10.99 7.75 19.01
CA ILE A 377 10.32 7.44 17.74
C ILE A 377 9.31 6.31 17.94
N PHE A 378 9.64 5.27 18.71
CA PHE A 378 8.71 4.18 18.97
C PHE A 378 8.64 3.84 20.46
N TYR A 379 7.45 3.41 20.90
CA TYR A 379 7.20 2.90 22.24
C TYR A 379 6.67 1.47 22.15
N GLY A 380 7.31 0.58 22.90
CA GLY A 380 6.89 -0.79 23.06
C GLY A 380 5.91 -0.96 24.23
N ILE A 381 4.93 -1.86 24.08
CA ILE A 381 3.90 -2.05 25.12
C ILE A 381 4.45 -2.62 26.44
N HIS A 382 5.67 -3.16 26.47
CA HIS A 382 6.34 -3.70 27.66
C HIS A 382 7.47 -2.80 28.16
N LYS A 383 7.35 -1.48 27.90
CA LYS A 383 8.33 -0.45 28.29
C LYS A 383 9.64 -0.56 27.51
N GLU A 384 9.54 -0.80 26.21
CA GLU A 384 10.62 -0.58 25.27
C GLU A 384 10.54 0.83 24.69
N LEU A 385 11.69 1.44 24.42
CA LEU A 385 11.77 2.72 23.71
C LEU A 385 12.78 2.64 22.60
N TYR A 386 12.40 3.19 21.46
CA TYR A 386 13.28 3.37 20.32
C TYR A 386 13.41 4.87 20.04
N TYR A 387 14.62 5.37 19.88
CA TYR A 387 14.88 6.81 19.78
C TYR A 387 16.08 7.12 18.88
N VAL A 388 16.18 8.38 18.46
CA VAL A 388 17.33 8.94 17.72
C VAL A 388 17.92 10.10 18.49
N PHE A 389 19.12 10.54 18.12
CA PHE A 389 19.70 11.76 18.63
C PHE A 389 19.51 12.92 17.65
N GLY A 390 18.92 14.02 18.14
CA GLY A 390 18.97 15.32 17.48
C GLY A 390 20.33 16.01 17.66
N TYR A 391 20.52 17.15 17.02
CA TYR A 391 21.77 17.91 17.05
C TYR A 391 21.51 19.42 17.19
N GLU A 392 22.40 20.13 17.89
CA GLU A 392 22.26 21.57 18.15
C GLU A 392 22.63 22.43 16.93
N GLU A 393 21.91 23.54 16.70
CA GLU A 393 22.28 24.54 15.68
C GLU A 393 23.71 25.08 15.93
N GLY A 394 24.64 24.78 15.03
CA GLY A 394 26.02 25.25 15.09
C GLY A 394 27.07 24.17 14.86
N PHE A 395 26.71 22.88 14.95
CA PHE A 395 27.54 21.80 14.43
C PHE A 395 27.62 21.89 12.89
N SER A 396 28.79 21.59 12.33
CA SER A 396 29.13 21.77 10.91
C SER A 396 28.01 21.33 9.96
N ARG A 397 27.63 22.22 9.04
CA ARG A 397 26.57 22.07 8.03
C ARG A 397 26.83 20.95 7.02
N GLU A 398 26.68 19.71 7.46
CA GLU A 398 26.16 18.65 6.62
C GLU A 398 24.83 18.26 7.26
N GLU A 399 23.71 18.50 6.56
CA GLU A 399 22.41 18.02 7.02
C GLU A 399 22.53 16.51 7.21
N LYS A 400 22.49 16.02 8.44
CA LYS A 400 22.51 14.58 8.69
C LYS A 400 21.23 13.99 8.11
N GLU A 401 21.36 13.28 7.00
CA GLU A 401 20.21 12.68 6.31
C GLU A 401 19.54 11.60 7.17
N PHE A 402 20.33 10.86 7.95
CA PHE A 402 19.90 9.75 8.79
C PHE A 402 20.59 9.71 10.16
N SER A 403 20.04 8.93 11.09
CA SER A 403 20.64 8.61 12.40
C SER A 403 20.38 7.16 12.77
N GLU A 404 21.34 6.54 13.45
CA GLU A 404 21.15 5.25 14.10
C GLU A 404 19.93 5.27 15.02
N ILE A 405 19.19 4.17 15.04
CA ILE A 405 18.06 3.95 15.94
C ILE A 405 18.56 3.23 17.16
N TRP A 406 18.40 3.87 18.31
CA TRP A 406 18.69 3.32 19.61
C TRP A 406 17.48 2.63 20.18
N TYR A 407 17.69 1.53 20.88
CA TYR A 407 16.72 0.74 21.62
C TYR A 407 17.13 0.69 23.09
N ALA A 408 16.15 0.86 23.99
CA ALA A 408 16.32 0.66 25.42
C ALA A 408 15.07 -0.01 26.01
N SER A 409 15.25 -0.79 27.08
CA SER A 409 14.15 -1.38 27.85
C SER A 409 14.48 -1.37 29.35
N GLU A 410 13.52 -1.65 30.23
CA GLU A 410 13.81 -1.82 31.67
C GLU A 410 14.82 -2.95 31.96
N LYS A 411 15.02 -3.87 31.01
CA LYS A 411 15.83 -5.08 31.19
C LYS A 411 17.19 -5.04 30.47
N SER A 412 17.45 -4.02 29.65
CA SER A 412 18.63 -3.94 28.79
C SER A 412 19.23 -2.53 28.78
N GLU A 413 20.56 -2.45 28.71
CA GLU A 413 21.24 -1.18 28.43
C GLU A 413 20.91 -0.68 27.02
N PRO A 414 21.03 0.64 26.74
CA PRO A 414 20.80 1.17 25.41
C PRO A 414 21.75 0.59 24.37
N GLN A 415 21.18 0.14 23.25
CA GLN A 415 21.91 -0.46 22.14
C GLN A 415 21.38 0.08 20.81
N ILE A 416 22.20 0.08 19.77
CA ILE A 416 21.74 0.42 18.43
C ILE A 416 21.04 -0.81 17.83
N CYS A 417 19.84 -0.63 17.29
CA CYS A 417 19.07 -1.71 16.65
C CYS A 417 18.90 -1.53 15.14
N ALA A 418 19.15 -0.33 14.60
CA ALA A 418 19.16 -0.11 13.16
C ALA A 418 20.10 1.03 12.78
N SER A 419 20.66 1.00 11.57
CA SER A 419 21.56 2.03 11.07
C SER A 419 20.85 3.33 10.70
N SER A 420 19.53 3.26 10.47
CA SER A 420 18.67 4.40 10.11
C SER A 420 17.20 4.06 10.37
N LEU A 421 16.35 5.08 10.46
CA LEU A 421 14.89 4.89 10.48
C LEU A 421 14.43 4.19 9.20
N THR A 422 15.01 4.58 8.07
CA THR A 422 14.77 4.00 6.76
C THR A 422 14.97 2.49 6.74
N ASN A 423 16.12 2.00 7.22
CA ASN A 423 16.41 0.57 7.24
C ASN A 423 15.44 -0.21 8.13
N LEU A 424 15.07 0.36 9.28
CA LEU A 424 14.08 -0.26 10.16
C LEU A 424 12.71 -0.37 9.48
N LEU A 425 12.25 0.71 8.84
CA LEU A 425 10.97 0.71 8.12
C LEU A 425 10.96 -0.26 6.93
N LEU A 426 12.02 -0.29 6.13
CA LEU A 426 12.17 -1.25 5.03
C LEU A 426 12.14 -2.71 5.51
N THR A 427 12.76 -2.99 6.66
CA THR A 427 12.71 -4.31 7.29
C THR A 427 11.28 -4.70 7.67
N ILE A 428 10.55 -3.78 8.31
CA ILE A 428 9.16 -3.98 8.72
C ILE A 428 8.25 -4.18 7.50
N ILE A 429 8.45 -3.39 6.44
CA ILE A 429 7.76 -3.53 5.16
C ILE A 429 7.95 -4.95 4.60
N GLU A 430 9.20 -5.40 4.52
CA GLU A 430 9.53 -6.72 3.99
C GLU A 430 8.86 -7.84 4.82
N CYS A 431 8.78 -7.66 6.14
CA CYS A 431 8.07 -8.61 7.01
C CYS A 431 6.60 -8.78 6.62
N TYR A 432 5.87 -7.71 6.27
CA TYR A 432 4.49 -7.85 5.80
C TYR A 432 4.42 -8.50 4.41
N GLN A 433 5.25 -8.04 3.49
CA GLN A 433 5.20 -8.48 2.09
C GLN A 433 5.56 -9.97 1.91
N THR A 434 6.42 -10.50 2.78
CA THR A 434 6.83 -11.92 2.80
C THR A 434 6.04 -12.78 3.79
N GLY A 435 5.13 -12.17 4.56
CA GLY A 435 4.31 -12.83 5.56
C GLY A 435 5.12 -13.33 6.77
N ALA A 436 6.19 -12.61 7.15
CA ALA A 436 6.78 -12.74 8.48
C ALA A 436 5.92 -12.03 9.54
N TYR A 437 5.23 -10.96 9.14
CA TYR A 437 4.15 -10.34 9.88
C TYR A 437 2.81 -10.61 9.18
N GLU A 438 1.86 -11.16 9.93
CA GLU A 438 0.51 -11.43 9.46
C GLU A 438 -0.52 -10.91 10.45
N ILE A 439 -1.70 -10.52 9.97
CA ILE A 439 -2.76 -10.05 10.85
C ILE A 439 -3.56 -11.27 11.35
N GLY A 440 -3.52 -11.49 12.65
CA GLY A 440 -4.40 -12.38 13.38
C GLY A 440 -5.65 -11.64 13.86
N MET A 441 -6.73 -12.38 14.07
CA MET A 441 -7.92 -11.91 14.77
C MET A 441 -8.12 -12.79 15.99
N ASP A 442 -8.27 -12.20 17.16
CA ASP A 442 -8.67 -12.91 18.36
C ASP A 442 -10.16 -13.27 18.25
N GLU A 443 -10.48 -14.57 18.33
CA GLU A 443 -11.84 -15.06 18.06
C GLU A 443 -12.85 -14.62 19.11
N ASP A 444 -12.41 -14.45 20.36
CA ASP A 444 -13.26 -14.12 21.51
C ASP A 444 -13.56 -12.62 21.59
N THR A 445 -12.54 -11.81 21.38
CA THR A 445 -12.61 -10.34 21.52
C THR A 445 -12.87 -9.64 20.19
N GLY A 446 -12.60 -10.30 19.07
CA GLY A 446 -12.58 -9.69 17.75
C GLY A 446 -11.53 -8.59 17.63
N ILE A 447 -10.48 -8.62 18.46
CA ILE A 447 -9.39 -7.66 18.43
C ILE A 447 -8.29 -8.23 17.52
N PRO A 448 -7.84 -7.47 16.51
CA PRO A 448 -6.73 -7.90 15.69
C PRO A 448 -5.39 -7.75 16.38
N TYR A 449 -4.44 -8.60 16.03
CA TYR A 449 -3.06 -8.58 16.51
C TYR A 449 -2.09 -8.95 15.37
N ILE A 450 -0.82 -8.60 15.52
CA ILE A 450 0.22 -8.94 14.54
C ILE A 450 0.89 -10.24 14.98
N LYS A 451 0.72 -11.30 14.19
CA LYS A 451 1.43 -12.58 14.31
C LYS A 451 2.83 -12.45 13.75
N GLN A 452 3.76 -13.21 14.34
CA GLN A 452 5.17 -13.24 13.95
C GLN A 452 5.59 -14.65 13.56
N ASP A 453 6.25 -14.78 12.40
CA ASP A 453 6.98 -15.98 12.01
C ASP A 453 8.49 -15.74 12.21
N ILE A 454 8.99 -16.12 13.38
CA ILE A 454 10.39 -15.91 13.80
C ILE A 454 11.37 -16.52 12.79
N SER A 455 11.00 -17.63 12.13
CA SER A 455 11.89 -18.30 11.16
C SER A 455 12.21 -17.43 9.94
N LYS A 456 11.29 -16.52 9.57
CA LYS A 456 11.49 -15.56 8.48
C LYS A 456 12.17 -14.28 8.94
N LEU A 457 11.91 -13.84 10.18
CA LEU A 457 12.43 -12.58 10.71
C LEU A 457 13.96 -12.52 10.65
N GLU A 458 14.66 -13.59 11.06
CA GLU A 458 16.12 -13.57 11.06
C GLU A 458 16.70 -13.27 9.67
N THR A 459 16.15 -13.89 8.63
CA THR A 459 16.61 -13.68 7.24
C THR A 459 16.36 -12.25 6.78
N ILE A 460 15.19 -11.70 7.12
CA ILE A 460 14.79 -10.33 6.73
C ILE A 460 15.63 -9.29 7.47
N PHE A 461 15.80 -9.44 8.78
CA PHE A 461 16.59 -8.50 9.56
C PHE A 461 18.07 -8.58 9.23
N ARG A 462 18.61 -9.77 8.92
CA ARG A 462 19.97 -9.91 8.39
C ARG A 462 20.13 -9.15 7.06
N LYS A 463 19.13 -9.24 6.17
CA LYS A 463 19.14 -8.58 4.87
C LYS A 463 19.27 -7.05 4.97
N PHE A 464 18.61 -6.40 5.94
CA PHE A 464 18.55 -4.93 6.05
C PHE A 464 19.34 -4.32 7.22
N ASN A 465 19.54 -5.08 8.29
CA ASN A 465 20.22 -4.66 9.54
C ASN A 465 21.22 -5.75 10.02
N PRO A 466 22.18 -6.18 9.18
CA PRO A 466 23.06 -7.32 9.50
C PRO A 466 23.90 -7.11 10.76
N GLU A 467 24.31 -5.88 11.06
CA GLU A 467 25.17 -5.52 12.20
C GLU A 467 24.44 -5.58 13.55
N TYR A 468 23.10 -5.53 13.54
CA TYR A 468 22.27 -5.42 14.75
C TYR A 468 21.38 -6.65 14.94
N LEU A 469 21.68 -7.75 14.25
CA LEU A 469 20.86 -8.97 14.31
C LEU A 469 20.79 -9.56 15.72
N ASP A 470 21.90 -9.54 16.45
CA ASP A 470 21.96 -10.06 17.83
C ASP A 470 21.01 -9.28 18.77
N VAL A 471 20.95 -7.95 18.62
CA VAL A 471 20.03 -7.08 19.36
C VAL A 471 18.59 -7.47 19.06
N TRP A 472 18.23 -7.68 17.78
CA TRP A 472 16.89 -8.11 17.42
C TRP A 472 16.54 -9.52 17.91
N GLN A 473 17.50 -10.45 17.91
CA GLN A 473 17.28 -11.78 18.51
C GLN A 473 17.00 -11.71 20.00
N GLU A 474 17.59 -10.75 20.73
CA GLU A 474 17.25 -10.50 22.14
C GLU A 474 15.85 -9.91 22.28
N ILE A 475 15.51 -8.91 21.46
CA ILE A 475 14.18 -8.29 21.43
C ILE A 475 13.09 -9.34 21.18
N TRP A 476 13.27 -10.24 20.21
CA TRP A 476 12.26 -11.27 19.89
C TRP A 476 12.11 -12.33 20.97
N LYS A 477 13.15 -12.61 21.76
CA LYS A 477 13.07 -13.53 22.90
C LYS A 477 12.35 -12.90 24.10
N ALA A 478 12.35 -11.57 24.18
CA ALA A 478 11.73 -10.82 25.26
C ALA A 478 10.24 -10.51 25.01
N ALA A 479 9.80 -10.51 23.75
CA ALA A 479 8.43 -10.33 23.29
C ALA A 479 7.60 -11.63 23.36
#